data_AF-E8T332-F1
#
_entry.id   AF-E8T332-F1
#
_cell.length_a   1.000
_cell.length_b   1.000
_cell.length_c   1.000
_cell.angle_alpha   90.00
_cell.angle_beta   90.00
_cell.angle_gamma   90.00
#
_symmetry.space_group_name_H-M   'P 1'
#
loop_
_entity.id
_entity.type
_entity.pdbx_description
1 polymer ?
#
loop_
_entity_poly.entity_id
_entity_poly.type
_entity_poly.pdbx_seq_one_letter_code
_entity_poly.pdbx_strand_id
1 'polypeptide(L)'
;MLKLIKIGNLIYQNIEPKTVDENGNEIWNIPQDETELKSCFKDTLDWFTTRYINQKLQEIQEDLPDLVSEKSWLEGVFAARGISPEDVRNATVAVVIGQKTVDEAISELSIPEDLIPDFKRAVEIAKIIAWKEAIWKAEATLEEQVDSMTLEELLQLDVKKLCQDAYAQIPLEVSGD
;
A
#
# COMPACT_ATOMS: atom_id res chain seq x y z
N MET A 1 0.05 19.53 -12.15
CA MET A 1 1.31 19.46 -12.93
C MET A 1 2.41 19.11 -11.94
N LEU A 2 2.92 17.87 -11.95
CA LEU A 2 4.04 17.44 -11.11
C LEU A 2 5.26 18.29 -11.46
N LYS A 3 5.88 18.94 -10.48
CA LYS A 3 7.13 19.66 -10.69
C LYS A 3 8.27 18.91 -10.02
N LEU A 4 9.28 18.66 -10.83
CA LEU A 4 10.55 18.12 -10.40
C LEU A 4 11.41 19.29 -9.97
N ILE A 5 11.70 19.40 -8.67
CA ILE A 5 12.61 20.44 -8.18
C ILE A 5 14.01 19.85 -8.22
N LYS A 6 14.89 20.52 -8.97
CA LYS A 6 16.30 20.17 -9.06
C LYS A 6 17.12 21.17 -8.24
N ILE A 7 17.62 20.75 -7.09
CA ILE A 7 18.55 21.57 -6.28
C ILE A 7 19.95 21.02 -6.54
N GLY A 8 20.75 21.72 -7.35
CA GLY A 8 22.03 21.17 -7.83
C GLY A 8 21.84 19.92 -8.71
N ASN A 9 22.30 18.76 -8.23
CA ASN A 9 22.12 17.46 -8.91
C ASN A 9 20.90 16.66 -8.43
N LEU A 10 20.11 17.19 -7.50
CA LEU A 10 19.09 16.45 -6.74
C LEU A 10 17.74 16.39 -7.47
N ILE A 11 16.92 15.36 -7.27
CA ILE A 11 15.60 15.21 -7.90
C ILE A 11 14.55 14.98 -6.82
N TYR A 12 13.67 15.96 -6.61
CA TYR A 12 12.49 15.82 -5.73
C TYR A 12 11.22 15.84 -6.56
N GLN A 13 10.23 15.02 -6.19
CA GLN A 13 8.92 15.01 -6.84
C GLN A 13 7.85 15.30 -5.79
N ASN A 14 6.83 16.07 -6.17
CA ASN A 14 5.66 16.41 -5.34
C ASN A 14 5.86 17.41 -4.18
N ILE A 15 6.89 18.25 -4.21
CA ILE A 15 7.02 19.40 -3.31
C ILE A 15 6.25 20.60 -3.89
N GLU A 16 5.38 21.25 -3.11
CA GLU A 16 4.84 22.55 -3.51
C GLU A 16 5.99 23.55 -3.65
N PRO A 17 6.15 24.26 -4.78
CA PRO A 17 7.33 25.10 -5.01
C PRO A 17 7.43 26.25 -4.00
N LYS A 18 6.30 26.68 -3.46
CA LYS A 18 6.20 27.74 -2.47
C LYS A 18 4.97 27.55 -1.59
N THR A 19 5.10 27.88 -0.31
CA THR A 19 3.97 28.19 0.57
C THR A 19 3.76 29.70 0.62
N VAL A 20 2.55 30.13 1.02
CA VAL A 20 2.25 31.55 1.26
C VAL A 20 2.07 31.72 2.76
N ASP A 21 2.86 32.62 3.35
CA ASP A 21 2.75 32.91 4.78
C ASP A 21 1.48 33.71 5.10
N GLU A 22 1.21 33.90 6.39
CA GLU A 22 0.06 34.67 6.89
C GLU A 22 0.05 36.13 6.40
N ASN A 23 1.18 36.63 5.89
CA ASN A 23 1.38 37.98 5.38
C ASN A 23 1.30 38.07 3.85
N GLY A 24 1.04 36.95 3.16
CA GLY A 24 0.97 36.90 1.70
C GLY A 24 2.32 36.81 0.99
N ASN A 25 3.41 36.55 1.72
CA ASN A 25 4.74 36.36 1.12
C ASN A 25 4.91 34.94 0.58
N GLU A 26 5.58 34.83 -0.56
CA GLU A 26 5.94 33.54 -1.14
C GLU A 26 7.22 33.00 -0.48
N ILE A 27 7.08 31.88 0.23
CA ILE A 27 8.20 31.14 0.83
C ILE A 27 8.51 29.95 -0.07
N TRP A 28 9.69 29.91 -0.67
CA TRP A 28 10.10 28.76 -1.50
C TRP A 28 10.45 27.56 -0.62
N ASN A 29 9.78 26.42 -0.85
CA ASN A 29 9.94 25.21 -0.04
C ASN A 29 11.17 24.40 -0.50
N ILE A 30 12.34 25.03 -0.40
CA ILE A 30 13.65 24.40 -0.62
C ILE A 30 14.13 23.93 0.75
N PRO A 31 14.51 22.66 0.95
CA PRO A 31 15.08 22.20 2.22
C PRO A 31 16.28 23.04 2.62
N GLN A 32 16.25 23.61 3.82
CA GLN A 32 17.31 24.46 4.36
C GLN A 32 18.27 23.70 5.27
N ASP A 33 17.86 22.53 5.76
CA ASP A 33 18.69 21.66 6.60
C ASP A 33 18.45 20.16 6.34
N GLU A 34 19.24 19.32 7.01
CA GLU A 34 19.17 17.85 6.88
C GLU A 34 17.82 17.28 7.33
N THR A 35 17.18 17.91 8.33
CA THR A 35 15.89 17.45 8.87
C THR A 35 14.78 17.69 7.85
N GLU A 36 14.73 18.89 7.27
CA GLU A 36 13.80 19.23 6.20
C GLU A 36 14.03 18.37 4.95
N LEU A 37 15.29 18.07 4.65
CA LEU A 37 15.66 17.19 3.55
C LEU A 37 15.13 15.77 3.75
N LYS A 38 15.36 15.18 4.93
CA LYS A 38 14.83 13.85 5.29
C LYS A 38 13.31 13.81 5.23
N SER A 39 12.63 14.85 5.71
CA SER A 39 11.18 14.98 5.58
C SER A 39 10.74 14.94 4.11
N CYS A 40 11.40 15.68 3.22
CA CYS A 40 11.07 15.68 1.79
C CYS A 40 11.27 14.30 1.14
N PHE A 41 12.28 13.54 1.56
CA PHE A 41 12.49 12.17 1.09
C PHE A 41 11.35 11.24 1.52
N LYS A 42 10.90 11.34 2.77
CA LYS A 42 9.75 10.59 3.29
C LYS A 42 8.45 10.93 2.58
N ASP A 43 8.17 12.22 2.38
CA ASP A 43 7.00 12.66 1.59
C ASP A 43 7.03 12.09 0.17
N THR A 44 8.23 11.99 -0.41
CA THR A 44 8.42 11.39 -1.74
C THR A 44 8.20 9.87 -1.72
N LEU A 45 8.63 9.17 -0.65
CA LEU A 45 8.38 7.73 -0.43
C LEU A 45 6.87 7.45 -0.32
N ASP A 46 6.15 8.17 0.53
CA ASP A 46 4.68 8.06 0.68
C ASP A 46 3.96 8.25 -0.66
N TRP A 47 4.35 9.30 -1.41
CA TRP A 47 3.75 9.58 -2.71
C TRP A 47 3.99 8.45 -3.72
N PHE A 48 5.22 7.94 -3.81
CA PHE A 48 5.54 6.82 -4.70
C PHE A 48 4.80 5.55 -4.30
N THR A 49 4.67 5.29 -2.99
CA THR A 49 3.96 4.15 -2.43
C THR A 49 2.49 4.18 -2.80
N THR A 50 1.84 5.32 -2.55
CA THR A 50 0.43 5.55 -2.91
C THR A 50 0.22 5.36 -4.41
N ARG A 51 1.11 5.93 -5.24
CA ARG A 51 1.03 5.79 -6.70
C ARG A 51 1.21 4.33 -7.14
N TYR A 52 2.17 3.62 -6.57
CA TYR A 52 2.45 2.22 -6.89
C TYR A 52 1.26 1.33 -6.54
N ILE A 53 0.69 1.48 -5.34
CA ILE A 53 -0.50 0.74 -4.89
C ILE A 53 -1.66 0.99 -5.85
N ASN A 54 -2.00 2.25 -6.12
CA ASN A 54 -3.11 2.60 -6.99
C ASN A 54 -2.91 2.11 -8.43
N GLN A 55 -1.68 2.15 -8.95
CA GLN A 55 -1.38 1.61 -10.27
C GLN A 55 -1.64 0.10 -10.33
N LYS A 56 -1.16 -0.66 -9.33
CA LYS A 56 -1.36 -2.12 -9.30
C LYS A 56 -2.81 -2.51 -9.13
N LEU A 57 -3.57 -1.79 -8.31
CA LEU A 57 -5.01 -2.01 -8.18
C LEU A 57 -5.74 -1.73 -9.51
N GLN A 58 -5.39 -0.65 -10.21
CA GLN A 58 -5.93 -0.37 -11.54
C GLN A 58 -5.59 -1.45 -12.58
N GLU A 59 -4.38 -2.02 -12.53
CA GLU A 59 -3.97 -3.13 -13.42
C GLU A 59 -4.87 -4.36 -13.27
N ILE A 60 -5.43 -4.58 -12.07
CA ILE A 60 -6.35 -5.68 -11.76
C ILE A 60 -7.82 -5.22 -11.69
N GLN A 61 -8.12 -3.99 -12.13
CA GLN A 61 -9.46 -3.39 -12.13
C GLN A 61 -10.12 -3.31 -10.74
N GLU A 62 -9.33 -3.13 -9.69
CA GLU A 62 -9.78 -3.00 -8.31
C GLU A 62 -9.57 -1.57 -7.79
N ASP A 63 -10.32 -1.20 -6.75
CA ASP A 63 -10.04 -0.02 -5.93
C ASP A 63 -10.32 -0.27 -4.44
N LEU A 64 -9.60 0.44 -3.57
CA LEU A 64 -9.66 0.18 -2.13
C LEU A 64 -11.01 0.45 -1.47
N PRO A 65 -11.69 1.59 -1.76
CA PRO A 65 -13.04 1.82 -1.25
C PRO A 65 -14.01 0.68 -1.60
N ASP A 66 -13.98 0.21 -2.84
CA ASP A 66 -14.88 -0.86 -3.30
C ASP A 66 -14.52 -2.20 -2.65
N LEU A 67 -13.24 -2.56 -2.56
CA LEU A 67 -12.76 -3.77 -1.86
C LEU A 67 -13.20 -3.81 -0.39
N VAL A 68 -13.09 -2.69 0.33
CA VAL A 68 -13.53 -2.61 1.74
C VAL A 68 -15.05 -2.76 1.86
N SER A 69 -15.79 -2.15 0.94
CA SER A 69 -17.25 -2.23 0.91
C SER A 69 -17.72 -3.65 0.58
N GLU A 70 -17.10 -4.28 -0.42
CA GLU A 70 -17.38 -5.65 -0.84
C GLU A 70 -17.06 -6.66 0.27
N LYS A 71 -15.92 -6.51 0.97
CA LYS A 71 -15.60 -7.30 2.15
C LYS A 71 -16.72 -7.25 3.20
N SER A 72 -17.19 -6.06 3.56
CA SER A 72 -18.27 -5.90 4.53
C SER A 72 -19.60 -6.49 4.04
N TRP A 73 -19.88 -6.42 2.74
CA TRP A 73 -21.05 -7.06 2.15
C TRP A 73 -20.97 -8.58 2.23
N LEU A 74 -19.83 -9.18 1.87
CA LEU A 74 -19.58 -10.62 1.95
C LEU A 74 -19.71 -11.14 3.38
N GLU A 75 -19.16 -10.42 4.37
CA GLU A 75 -19.35 -10.73 5.79
C GLU A 75 -20.85 -10.83 6.16
N GLY A 76 -21.69 -9.94 5.62
CA GLY A 76 -23.14 -10.01 5.77
C GLY A 76 -23.80 -11.21 5.10
N VAL A 77 -23.32 -11.61 3.91
CA VAL A 77 -23.79 -12.80 3.18
C VAL A 77 -23.53 -14.07 3.98
N PHE A 78 -22.32 -14.23 4.53
CA PHE A 78 -21.97 -15.36 5.38
C PHE A 78 -22.79 -15.37 6.68
N ALA A 79 -22.93 -14.20 7.34
CA ALA A 79 -23.73 -14.07 8.55
C ALA A 79 -25.20 -14.48 8.32
N ALA A 80 -25.78 -14.13 7.18
CA ALA A 80 -27.15 -14.51 6.82
C ALA A 80 -27.33 -16.03 6.65
N ARG A 81 -26.24 -16.78 6.42
CA ARG A 81 -26.21 -18.25 6.38
C ARG A 81 -25.75 -18.89 7.69
N GLY A 82 -25.62 -18.10 8.76
CA GLY A 82 -25.21 -18.59 10.09
C GLY A 82 -23.72 -18.84 10.24
N ILE A 83 -22.89 -18.36 9.31
CA ILE A 83 -21.43 -18.44 9.39
C ILE A 83 -20.92 -17.13 9.99
N SER A 84 -20.14 -17.20 11.06
CA SER A 84 -19.64 -16.00 11.74
C SER A 84 -18.72 -15.18 10.83
N PRO A 85 -18.91 -13.86 10.70
CA PRO A 85 -17.95 -12.98 10.02
C PRO A 85 -16.54 -13.05 10.61
N GLU A 86 -16.42 -13.36 11.90
CA GLU A 86 -15.11 -13.55 12.55
C GLU A 86 -14.43 -14.83 12.06
N ASP A 87 -15.18 -15.93 11.94
CA ASP A 87 -14.63 -17.21 11.46
C ASP A 87 -14.19 -17.09 10.00
N VAL A 88 -14.97 -16.41 9.17
CA VAL A 88 -14.60 -16.10 7.77
C VAL A 88 -13.31 -15.30 7.73
N ARG A 89 -13.19 -14.22 8.53
CA ARG A 89 -11.96 -13.40 8.60
C ARG A 89 -10.75 -14.21 9.06
N ASN A 90 -10.89 -15.04 10.09
CA ASN A 90 -9.80 -15.86 10.60
C ASN A 90 -9.35 -16.90 9.55
N ALA A 91 -10.31 -17.50 8.84
CA ALA A 91 -10.02 -18.45 7.79
C ALA A 91 -9.34 -17.78 6.58
N THR A 92 -9.80 -16.61 6.12
CA THR A 92 -9.15 -15.90 5.01
C THR A 92 -7.74 -15.46 5.39
N VAL A 93 -7.51 -14.99 6.62
CA VAL A 93 -6.16 -14.66 7.12
C VAL A 93 -5.27 -15.89 7.16
N ALA A 94 -5.76 -17.04 7.67
CA ALA A 94 -4.99 -18.28 7.69
C ALA A 94 -4.57 -18.74 6.29
N VAL A 95 -5.43 -18.51 5.28
CA VAL A 95 -5.11 -18.77 3.88
C VAL A 95 -4.04 -17.80 3.37
N VAL A 96 -4.18 -16.50 3.63
CA VAL A 96 -3.22 -15.46 3.21
C VAL A 96 -1.81 -15.74 3.74
N ILE A 97 -1.68 -16.19 5.00
CA ILE A 97 -0.37 -16.50 5.61
C ILE A 97 0.12 -17.93 5.32
N GLY A 98 -0.56 -18.67 4.44
CA GLY A 98 -0.17 -20.01 4.02
C GLY A 98 -0.32 -21.10 5.07
N GLN A 99 -1.07 -20.86 6.15
CA GLN A 99 -1.37 -21.88 7.16
C GLN A 99 -2.42 -22.89 6.68
N LYS A 100 -3.27 -22.50 5.73
CA LYS A 100 -4.31 -23.33 5.14
C LYS A 100 -4.44 -23.04 3.64
N THR A 101 -4.90 -24.04 2.90
CA THR A 101 -5.41 -23.87 1.54
C THR A 101 -6.84 -23.34 1.57
N VAL A 102 -7.30 -22.80 0.45
CA VAL A 102 -8.70 -22.36 0.29
C VAL A 102 -9.68 -23.51 0.52
N ASP A 103 -9.38 -24.70 0.00
CA ASP A 103 -10.26 -25.87 0.11
C ASP A 103 -10.36 -26.40 1.54
N GLU A 104 -9.25 -26.38 2.29
CA GLU A 104 -9.25 -26.70 3.73
C GLU A 104 -10.12 -25.72 4.52
N ALA A 105 -10.00 -24.43 4.24
CA ALA A 105 -10.81 -23.40 4.89
C ALA A 105 -12.31 -23.52 4.55
N ILE A 106 -12.65 -23.81 3.28
CA ILE A 106 -14.02 -24.09 2.82
C ILE A 106 -14.59 -25.30 3.58
N SER A 107 -13.81 -26.38 3.70
CA SER A 107 -14.24 -27.59 4.37
C SER A 107 -14.43 -27.38 5.88
N GLU A 108 -13.53 -26.66 6.54
CA GLU A 108 -13.57 -26.44 7.98
C GLU A 108 -14.77 -25.58 8.40
N LEU A 109 -15.03 -24.50 7.65
CA LEU A 109 -16.19 -23.65 7.87
C LEU A 109 -17.50 -24.26 7.34
N SER A 110 -17.44 -25.42 6.70
CA SER A 110 -18.59 -26.06 6.05
C SER A 110 -19.32 -25.10 5.11
N ILE A 111 -18.56 -24.36 4.29
CA ILE A 111 -19.11 -23.35 3.37
C ILE A 111 -20.04 -24.05 2.36
N PRO A 112 -21.32 -23.64 2.24
CA PRO A 112 -22.24 -24.16 1.24
C PRO A 112 -21.70 -23.96 -0.19
N GLU A 113 -21.98 -24.90 -1.10
CA GLU A 113 -21.49 -24.85 -2.48
C GLU A 113 -21.81 -23.54 -3.20
N ASP A 114 -22.98 -22.95 -2.93
CA ASP A 114 -23.41 -21.68 -3.51
C ASP A 114 -22.64 -20.46 -2.98
N LEU A 115 -21.99 -20.58 -1.81
CA LEU A 115 -21.14 -19.53 -1.21
C LEU A 115 -19.63 -19.75 -1.43
N ILE A 116 -19.23 -20.84 -2.09
CA ILE A 116 -17.82 -21.07 -2.41
C ILE A 116 -17.22 -19.91 -3.24
N PRO A 117 -17.89 -19.38 -4.28
CA PRO A 117 -17.39 -18.23 -5.02
C PRO A 117 -17.20 -16.99 -4.13
N ASP A 118 -18.16 -16.71 -3.25
CA ASP A 118 -18.09 -15.60 -2.29
C ASP A 118 -16.91 -15.77 -1.33
N PHE A 119 -16.62 -17.00 -0.91
CA PHE A 119 -15.49 -17.26 0.00
C PHE A 119 -14.15 -17.09 -0.71
N LYS A 120 -14.04 -17.58 -1.95
CA LYS A 120 -12.86 -17.36 -2.79
C LYS A 120 -12.62 -15.87 -3.02
N ARG A 121 -13.68 -15.10 -3.26
CA ARG A 121 -13.59 -13.64 -3.39
C ARG A 121 -13.16 -12.98 -2.08
N ALA A 122 -13.69 -13.41 -0.93
CA ALA A 122 -13.24 -12.92 0.37
C ALA A 122 -11.75 -13.19 0.63
N VAL A 123 -11.23 -14.35 0.20
CA VAL A 123 -9.80 -14.68 0.26
C VAL A 123 -8.99 -13.74 -0.64
N GLU A 124 -9.43 -13.49 -1.87
CA GLU A 124 -8.75 -12.60 -2.81
C GLU A 124 -8.66 -11.17 -2.28
N ILE A 125 -9.78 -10.62 -1.79
CA ILE A 125 -9.80 -9.29 -1.15
C ILE A 125 -8.81 -9.26 0.03
N ALA A 126 -8.78 -10.32 0.86
CA ALA A 126 -7.84 -10.40 1.97
C ALA A 126 -6.37 -10.43 1.50
N LYS A 127 -6.05 -11.12 0.40
CA LYS A 127 -4.71 -11.10 -0.19
C LYS A 127 -4.32 -9.72 -0.69
N ILE A 128 -5.22 -9.00 -1.36
CA ILE A 128 -4.97 -7.63 -1.83
C ILE A 128 -4.70 -6.68 -0.65
N ILE A 129 -5.52 -6.77 0.42
CA ILE A 129 -5.35 -5.96 1.63
C ILE A 129 -4.00 -6.28 2.30
N ALA A 130 -3.67 -7.56 2.46
CA ALA A 130 -2.40 -7.96 3.08
C ALA A 130 -1.17 -7.54 2.24
N TRP A 131 -1.27 -7.64 0.92
CA TRP A 131 -0.24 -7.14 0.01
C TRP A 131 -0.03 -5.62 0.20
N LYS A 132 -1.11 -4.84 0.23
CA LYS A 132 -1.04 -3.39 0.48
C LYS A 132 -0.35 -3.09 1.81
N GLU A 133 -0.70 -3.80 2.87
CA GLU A 133 -0.06 -3.64 4.19
C GLU A 133 1.44 -3.98 4.14
N ALA A 134 1.83 -5.01 3.41
CA ALA A 134 3.24 -5.37 3.21
C ALA A 134 4.01 -4.27 2.47
N ILE A 135 3.40 -3.63 1.46
CA ILE A 135 3.99 -2.48 0.76
C ILE A 135 4.20 -1.30 1.73
N TRP A 136 3.20 -0.94 2.55
CA TRP A 136 3.35 0.12 3.55
C TRP A 136 4.42 -0.20 4.60
N LYS A 137 4.53 -1.47 5.00
CA LYS A 137 5.60 -1.89 5.91
C LYS A 137 6.99 -1.77 5.29
N ALA A 138 7.10 -2.06 3.99
CA ALA A 138 8.34 -1.85 3.26
C ALA A 138 8.69 -0.36 3.16
N GLU A 139 7.70 0.50 2.88
CA GLU A 139 7.84 1.95 2.88
C GLU A 139 8.36 2.47 4.23
N ALA A 140 7.76 2.07 5.35
CA ALA A 140 8.23 2.46 6.69
C ALA A 140 9.69 2.04 6.95
N THR A 141 10.10 0.88 6.42
CA THR A 141 11.51 0.44 6.50
C THR A 141 12.44 1.34 5.67
N LEU A 142 11.97 1.89 4.55
CA LEU A 142 12.73 2.87 3.76
C LEU A 142 12.80 4.22 4.48
N GLU A 143 11.74 4.66 5.16
CA GLU A 143 11.78 5.88 5.97
C GLU A 143 12.80 5.79 7.11
N GLU A 144 12.87 4.64 7.80
CA GLU A 144 13.88 4.37 8.83
C GLU A 144 15.30 4.40 8.25
N GLN A 145 15.49 3.91 7.02
CA GLN A 145 16.78 4.03 6.33
C GLN A 145 17.12 5.49 6.06
N VAL A 146 16.17 6.29 5.55
CA VAL A 146 16.34 7.73 5.32
C VAL A 146 16.73 8.47 6.60
N ASP A 147 16.13 8.13 7.75
CA ASP A 147 16.49 8.73 9.03
C ASP A 147 17.94 8.48 9.43
N SER A 148 18.44 7.27 9.11
CA SER A 148 19.80 6.85 9.44
C SER A 148 20.87 7.36 8.46
N MET A 149 20.48 7.80 7.27
CA MET A 149 21.42 8.26 6.23
C MET A 149 22.06 9.61 6.59
N THR A 150 23.32 9.74 6.19
CA THR A 150 24.06 11.00 6.16
C THR A 150 23.59 11.88 4.99
N LEU A 151 23.91 13.17 5.04
CA LEU A 151 23.65 14.08 3.93
C LEU A 151 24.26 13.56 2.61
N GLU A 152 25.50 13.08 2.62
CA GLU A 152 26.15 12.59 1.39
C GLU A 152 25.41 11.41 0.76
N GLU A 153 24.88 10.49 1.58
CA GLU A 153 24.09 9.35 1.12
C GLU A 153 22.73 9.79 0.57
N LEU A 154 22.03 10.69 1.27
CA LEU A 154 20.76 11.25 0.82
C LEU A 154 20.89 11.95 -0.54
N LEU A 155 22.00 12.68 -0.77
CA LEU A 155 22.24 13.38 -2.02
C LEU A 155 22.44 12.44 -3.23
N GLN A 156 22.72 11.16 -3.00
CA GLN A 156 22.86 10.14 -4.05
C GLN A 156 21.63 9.23 -4.17
N LEU A 157 20.61 9.43 -3.33
CA LEU A 157 19.46 8.53 -3.23
C LEU A 157 18.50 8.71 -4.41
N ASP A 158 18.30 7.64 -5.18
CA ASP A 158 17.21 7.54 -6.16
C ASP A 158 15.99 6.88 -5.50
N VAL A 159 15.11 7.71 -4.94
CA VAL A 159 13.91 7.28 -4.22
C VAL A 159 13.02 6.39 -5.08
N LYS A 160 12.89 6.72 -6.37
CA LYS A 160 12.04 5.95 -7.28
C LYS A 160 12.59 4.53 -7.43
N LYS A 161 13.89 4.41 -7.69
CA LYS A 161 14.54 3.10 -7.84
C LYS A 161 14.47 2.31 -6.54
N LEU A 162 14.70 2.97 -5.40
CA LEU A 162 14.61 2.36 -4.07
C LEU A 162 13.22 1.74 -3.82
N CYS A 163 12.15 2.50 -4.07
CA CYS A 163 10.77 2.01 -3.99
C CYS A 163 10.53 0.83 -4.95
N GLN A 164 10.97 0.96 -6.21
CA GLN A 164 10.77 -0.10 -7.22
C GLN A 164 11.46 -1.40 -6.81
N ASP A 165 12.71 -1.34 -6.36
CA ASP A 165 13.49 -2.50 -5.95
C ASP A 165 12.87 -3.16 -4.70
N ALA A 166 12.40 -2.36 -3.73
CA ALA A 166 11.74 -2.85 -2.52
C ALA A 166 10.39 -3.52 -2.82
N TYR A 167 9.51 -2.85 -3.57
CA TYR A 167 8.15 -3.34 -3.83
C TYR A 167 8.09 -4.50 -4.82
N ALA A 168 9.10 -4.65 -5.69
CA ALA A 168 9.21 -5.80 -6.59
C ALA A 168 9.38 -7.13 -5.85
N GLN A 169 9.84 -7.11 -4.59
CA GLN A 169 9.96 -8.31 -3.75
C GLN A 169 8.63 -8.73 -3.10
N ILE A 170 7.57 -7.95 -3.28
CA ILE A 170 6.27 -8.14 -2.64
C ILE A 170 5.22 -8.37 -3.75
N PRO A 171 5.10 -9.60 -4.26
CA PRO A 171 4.20 -9.90 -5.37
C PRO A 171 2.74 -9.74 -4.93
N LEU A 172 1.92 -9.18 -5.83
CA LEU A 172 0.47 -9.19 -5.67
C LEU A 172 -0.06 -10.51 -6.25
N GLU A 173 -0.37 -11.46 -5.38
CA GLU A 173 -0.91 -12.76 -5.75
C GLU A 173 -2.44 -12.71 -5.85
N VAL A 174 -2.95 -12.23 -6.98
CA VAL A 174 -4.37 -12.34 -7.35
C VAL A 174 -4.58 -13.43 -8.38
N SER A 175 -5.77 -14.03 -8.38
CA SER A 175 -6.09 -15.05 -9.37
C SER A 175 -6.34 -14.31 -10.69
N GLY A 176 -5.40 -14.37 -11.64
CA GLY A 176 -5.70 -13.97 -13.01
C GLY A 176 -6.76 -14.91 -13.56
N ASP A 177 -7.81 -14.37 -14.17
CA ASP A 177 -8.82 -15.12 -14.93
C ASP A 177 -8.20 -16.21 -15.83
#